data_AF-A0A815TPR1-F1
#
_entry.id   AF-A0A815TPR1-F1
#
_cell.length_a   1.000
_cell.length_b   1.000
_cell.length_c   1.000
_cell.angle_alpha   90.00
_cell.angle_beta   90.00
_cell.angle_gamma   90.00
#
_symmetry.space_group_name_H-M   'P 1'
#
loop_
_entity.id
_entity.type
_entity.pdbx_description
1 polymer ?
#
loop_
_entity_poly.entity_id
_entity_poly.type
_entity_poly.pdbx_seq_one_letter_code
_entity_poly.pdbx_strand_id
1 'polypeptide(L)'
;MEECVQLLHRYSDQSVFLVISNDASLDERSISKLRCFINVEYIYHFGSDNLWKKTKGDAANNIVRFSQDESCLHILPSDVSSQKLENLDAETQRLVLKILLIEILHRSPTTSQAKEDFLTYSESKYHSDHVRLDQIREFKKSYNPDNAILWYTKGDFASRILNKTLRSYDLDPMFKIRYFISNLYSHLDTLYRLQLPTLLCDILRLYRGKLISRKEFEHLCRIIGTYVITNSFVSCSIGEPVASAFSGKDTEKSENQISVVFVIKNLDQKNVSEPYAYIPKGSKIRDECEVLLSFGTLFKIRSVKKHEVK
;
A
#
# COMPACT_ATOMS: atom_id res chain seq x y z
N MET A 1 14.81 -20.59 24.12
CA MET A 1 15.78 -19.81 23.30
C MET A 1 17.16 -20.46 23.26
N GLU A 2 17.70 -20.88 24.41
CA GLU A 2 19.05 -21.45 24.52
C GLU A 2 19.25 -22.72 23.67
N GLU A 3 18.27 -23.63 23.65
CA GLU A 3 18.28 -24.81 22.78
C GLU A 3 18.28 -24.48 21.28
N CYS A 4 17.54 -23.44 20.87
CA CYS A 4 17.52 -22.99 19.48
C CYS A 4 18.89 -22.43 19.06
N VAL A 5 19.53 -21.65 19.94
CA VAL A 5 20.90 -21.15 19.72
C VAL A 5 21.90 -22.31 19.63
N GLN A 6 21.81 -23.31 20.50
CA GLN A 6 22.66 -24.50 20.44
C GLN A 6 22.45 -25.31 19.14
N LEU A 7 21.20 -25.43 18.67
CA LEU A 7 20.88 -26.05 17.39
C LEU A 7 21.48 -25.27 16.22
N LEU A 8 21.37 -23.94 16.22
CA LEU A 8 21.97 -23.10 15.18
C LEU A 8 23.49 -23.22 15.15
N HIS A 9 24.16 -23.37 16.30
CA HIS A 9 25.59 -23.67 16.34
C HIS A 9 25.92 -25.08 15.82
N ARG A 10 25.06 -26.08 16.06
CA ARG A 10 25.26 -27.45 15.60
C ARG A 10 25.12 -27.61 14.08
N TYR A 11 24.32 -26.77 13.43
CA TYR A 11 24.10 -26.76 11.99
C TYR A 11 24.77 -25.56 11.29
N SER A 12 25.96 -25.16 11.73
CA SER A 12 26.68 -23.99 11.18
C SER A 12 26.97 -24.10 9.67
N ASP A 13 27.04 -25.32 9.16
CA ASP A 13 27.48 -25.61 7.80
C ASP A 13 26.30 -25.74 6.81
N GLN A 14 25.07 -25.60 7.29
CA GLN A 14 23.84 -25.72 6.51
C GLN A 14 23.07 -24.40 6.50
N SER A 15 22.39 -24.09 5.39
CA SER A 15 21.45 -22.96 5.36
C SER A 15 20.18 -23.31 6.15
N VAL A 16 19.83 -22.47 7.11
CA VAL A 16 18.71 -22.65 8.02
C VAL A 16 17.58 -21.68 7.67
N PHE A 17 16.38 -22.25 7.51
CA PHE A 17 15.12 -21.52 7.47
C PHE A 17 14.48 -21.60 8.87
N LEU A 18 14.45 -20.47 9.58
CA LEU A 18 13.97 -20.42 10.95
C LEU A 18 12.50 -19.99 11.00
N VAL A 19 11.63 -20.84 11.54
CA VAL A 19 10.24 -20.48 11.82
C VAL A 19 10.11 -20.16 13.30
N ILE A 20 9.64 -18.95 13.61
CA ILE A 20 9.39 -18.51 14.97
C ILE A 20 7.89 -18.32 15.14
N SER A 21 7.28 -19.03 16.09
CA SER A 21 5.88 -18.83 16.48
C SER A 21 5.75 -17.70 17.50
N ASN A 22 4.59 -17.07 17.51
CA ASN A 22 4.27 -15.95 18.39
C ASN A 22 4.25 -16.37 19.87
N ASP A 23 5.42 -16.32 20.51
CA ASP A 23 5.59 -16.55 21.95
C ASP A 23 5.97 -15.23 22.61
N ALA A 24 5.25 -14.84 23.67
CA ALA A 24 5.46 -13.61 24.43
C ALA A 24 6.87 -13.51 25.06
N SER A 25 7.62 -14.61 25.10
CA SER A 25 9.00 -14.66 25.60
C SER A 25 10.07 -14.23 24.59
N LEU A 26 9.73 -14.00 23.32
CA LEU A 26 10.69 -13.61 22.27
C LEU A 26 10.61 -12.11 21.97
N ASP A 27 11.38 -11.33 22.72
CA ASP A 27 11.53 -9.90 22.48
C ASP A 27 12.39 -9.60 21.22
N GLU A 28 12.34 -8.34 20.75
CA GLU A 28 13.10 -7.90 19.57
C GLU A 28 14.62 -8.10 19.73
N ARG A 29 15.12 -8.09 20.97
CA ARG A 29 16.53 -8.36 21.29
C ARG A 29 16.88 -9.83 21.06
N SER A 30 16.02 -10.75 21.46
CA SER A 30 16.17 -12.19 21.27
C SER A 30 16.17 -12.54 19.79
N ILE A 31 15.26 -11.94 19.04
CA ILE A 31 15.18 -12.07 17.59
C ILE A 31 16.44 -11.48 16.92
N SER A 32 16.95 -10.35 17.43
CA SER A 32 18.18 -9.73 16.93
C SER A 32 19.42 -10.61 17.11
N LYS A 33 19.49 -11.38 18.20
CA LYS A 33 20.56 -12.38 18.39
C LYS A 33 20.49 -13.48 17.34
N LEU A 34 19.30 -13.97 17.01
CA LEU A 34 19.10 -15.00 15.99
C LEU A 34 19.49 -14.50 14.58
N ARG A 35 19.31 -13.20 14.29
CA ARG A 35 19.74 -12.57 13.02
C ARG A 35 21.26 -12.59 12.82
N CYS A 36 22.05 -12.59 13.90
CA CYS A 36 23.50 -12.57 13.81
C CYS A 36 24.10 -13.90 13.32
N PHE A 37 23.35 -15.00 13.35
CA PHE A 37 23.83 -16.30 12.90
C PHE A 37 24.04 -16.31 11.39
N ILE A 38 25.23 -16.72 10.96
CA ILE A 38 25.61 -16.69 9.54
C ILE A 38 24.84 -17.73 8.72
N ASN A 39 24.47 -18.84 9.35
CA ASN A 39 23.76 -19.95 8.76
C ASN A 39 22.24 -19.75 8.70
N VAL A 40 21.70 -18.69 9.30
CA VAL A 40 20.26 -18.35 9.21
C VAL A 40 20.02 -17.48 7.98
N GLU A 41 19.47 -18.06 6.92
CA GLU A 41 19.19 -17.36 5.66
C GLU A 41 17.78 -16.73 5.65
N TYR A 42 16.83 -17.37 6.33
CA TYR A 42 15.45 -16.89 6.40
C TYR A 42 14.92 -16.96 7.84
N ILE A 43 14.10 -15.98 8.20
CA ILE A 43 13.30 -16.01 9.42
C ILE A 43 11.84 -15.74 9.04
N TYR A 44 10.96 -16.69 9.31
CA TYR A 44 9.52 -16.52 9.15
C TYR A 44 8.86 -16.38 10.53
N HIS A 45 8.17 -15.26 10.73
CA HIS A 45 7.45 -14.98 11.96
C HIS A 45 5.97 -15.39 11.81
N PHE A 46 5.66 -16.58 12.30
CA PHE A 46 4.34 -17.18 12.27
C PHE A 46 3.42 -16.46 13.27
N GLY A 47 2.42 -15.73 12.74
CA GLY A 47 1.48 -14.90 13.51
C GLY A 47 1.42 -13.45 13.04
N SER A 48 2.50 -12.91 12.48
CA SER A 48 2.51 -11.59 11.83
C SER A 48 2.67 -11.65 10.31
N ASP A 49 2.76 -12.86 9.74
CA ASP A 49 3.01 -13.17 8.33
C ASP A 49 4.19 -12.37 7.74
N ASN A 50 5.28 -12.31 8.51
CA ASN A 50 6.49 -11.58 8.11
C ASN A 50 7.57 -12.58 7.70
N LEU A 51 8.09 -12.45 6.48
CA LEU A 51 9.24 -13.20 6.00
C LEU A 51 10.46 -12.27 5.89
N TRP A 52 11.55 -12.67 6.52
CA TRP A 52 12.84 -11.98 6.43
C TRP A 52 13.83 -12.87 5.68
N LYS A 53 14.61 -12.27 4.77
CA LYS A 53 15.71 -12.92 4.06
C LYS A 53 17.00 -12.17 4.35
N LYS A 54 18.06 -12.89 4.67
CA LYS A 54 19.43 -12.36 4.82
C LYS A 54 20.09 -12.32 3.44
N THR A 55 20.53 -11.15 2.99
CA THR A 55 21.28 -11.01 1.73
C THR A 55 22.77 -11.30 1.99
N LYS A 56 23.44 -11.97 1.05
CA LYS A 56 24.88 -12.25 1.14
C LYS A 56 25.65 -11.04 0.65
N GLY A 57 26.34 -10.36 1.55
CA GLY A 57 27.21 -9.22 1.23
C GLY A 57 27.07 -8.13 2.30
N ASP A 58 28.19 -7.82 2.93
CA ASP A 58 28.43 -6.71 3.86
C ASP A 58 27.99 -6.85 5.33
N ALA A 59 28.88 -6.34 6.19
CA ALA A 59 28.92 -6.45 7.65
C ALA A 59 27.81 -5.69 8.39
N ALA A 60 26.71 -5.35 7.71
CA ALA A 60 25.51 -4.80 8.31
C ALA A 60 24.34 -5.71 7.92
N ASN A 61 23.70 -6.31 8.93
CA ASN A 61 22.50 -7.15 8.85
C ASN A 61 21.31 -6.40 8.22
N ASN A 62 21.37 -6.09 6.92
CA ASN A 62 20.31 -5.41 6.20
C ASN A 62 19.26 -6.44 5.78
N ILE A 63 18.12 -6.37 6.45
CA ILE A 63 16.95 -7.22 6.18
C ILE A 63 16.06 -6.50 5.17
N VAL A 64 15.82 -7.14 4.02
CA VAL A 64 14.77 -6.72 3.09
C VAL A 64 13.43 -7.27 3.57
N ARG A 65 12.49 -6.38 3.91
CA ARG A 65 11.11 -6.77 4.21
C ARG A 65 10.43 -7.20 2.91
N PHE A 66 10.14 -8.48 2.76
CA PHE A 66 9.14 -8.93 1.80
C PHE A 66 7.75 -8.73 2.43
N SER A 67 7.16 -7.56 2.24
CA SER A 67 5.70 -7.53 2.18
C SER A 67 5.31 -7.96 0.77
N GLN A 68 4.60 -9.09 0.64
CA GLN A 68 3.71 -9.29 -0.49
C GLN A 68 2.65 -8.17 -0.41
N ASP A 69 2.99 -6.98 -0.89
CA ASP A 69 2.03 -5.91 -1.08
C ASP A 69 1.27 -6.33 -2.34
N GLU A 70 0.04 -6.82 -2.17
CA GLU A 70 -0.83 -7.16 -3.30
C GLU A 70 -0.91 -5.96 -4.26
N SER A 71 -0.94 -6.24 -5.57
CA SER A 71 -0.95 -5.19 -6.59
C SER A 71 -2.03 -4.14 -6.30
N CYS A 72 -1.66 -2.86 -6.40
CA CYS A 72 -2.63 -1.77 -6.28
C CYS A 72 -3.47 -1.58 -7.56
N LEU A 73 -3.16 -2.32 -8.63
CA LEU A 73 -3.82 -2.28 -9.93
C LEU A 73 -4.41 -3.65 -10.24
N HIS A 74 -5.71 -3.68 -10.58
CA HIS A 74 -6.38 -4.86 -11.11
C HIS A 74 -6.88 -4.60 -12.51
N ILE A 75 -6.85 -5.62 -13.38
CA ILE A 75 -7.44 -5.53 -14.71
C ILE A 75 -8.95 -5.38 -14.58
N LEU A 76 -9.50 -4.45 -15.36
CA LEU A 76 -10.92 -4.45 -15.68
C LEU A 76 -11.07 -4.88 -17.15
N PRO A 77 -11.62 -6.08 -17.42
CA PRO A 77 -11.85 -6.51 -18.80
C PRO A 77 -12.68 -5.47 -19.56
N SER A 78 -12.30 -5.19 -20.81
CA SER A 78 -12.92 -4.13 -21.62
C SER A 78 -14.39 -4.38 -21.97
N ASP A 79 -14.85 -5.62 -21.78
CA ASP A 79 -16.18 -6.13 -22.08
C ASP A 79 -17.06 -6.35 -20.83
N VAL A 80 -16.58 -6.02 -19.62
CA VAL A 80 -17.37 -6.14 -18.38
C VAL A 80 -18.73 -5.47 -18.49
N SER A 81 -18.83 -4.32 -19.18
CA SER A 81 -20.10 -3.60 -19.36
C SER A 81 -21.10 -4.32 -20.27
N SER A 82 -20.67 -5.33 -21.03
CA SER A 82 -21.47 -6.09 -21.99
C SER A 82 -21.76 -7.53 -21.57
N GLN A 83 -21.08 -8.02 -20.53
CA GLN A 83 -21.27 -9.35 -19.98
C GLN A 83 -22.11 -9.31 -18.70
N LYS A 84 -22.84 -10.38 -18.43
CA LYS A 84 -23.49 -10.55 -17.13
C LYS A 84 -22.43 -10.80 -16.05
N LEU A 85 -22.63 -10.28 -14.84
CA LEU A 85 -21.71 -10.46 -13.71
C LEU A 85 -21.40 -11.95 -13.45
N GLU A 86 -22.40 -12.82 -13.57
CA GLU A 86 -22.29 -14.28 -13.42
C GLU A 86 -21.37 -14.97 -14.45
N ASN A 87 -21.13 -14.32 -15.59
CA ASN A 87 -20.28 -14.85 -16.67
C ASN A 87 -18.82 -14.38 -16.57
N LEU A 88 -18.51 -13.41 -15.69
CA LEU A 88 -17.15 -12.95 -15.47
C LEU A 88 -16.35 -14.01 -14.71
N ASP A 89 -15.02 -14.01 -14.85
CA ASP A 89 -14.17 -14.87 -14.03
C ASP A 89 -14.24 -14.46 -12.54
N ALA A 90 -13.92 -15.40 -11.64
CA ALA A 90 -14.07 -15.21 -10.21
C ALA A 90 -13.26 -14.02 -9.64
N GLU A 91 -12.09 -13.71 -10.23
CA GLU A 91 -11.28 -12.57 -9.79
C GLU A 91 -11.96 -11.25 -10.18
N THR A 92 -12.46 -11.15 -11.41
CA THR A 92 -13.22 -9.98 -11.88
C THR A 92 -14.52 -9.80 -11.10
N GLN A 93 -15.27 -10.87 -10.81
CA GLN A 93 -16.48 -10.79 -9.98
C GLN A 93 -16.17 -10.24 -8.59
N ARG A 94 -15.11 -10.75 -7.94
CA ARG A 94 -14.68 -10.30 -6.63
C ARG A 94 -14.24 -8.84 -6.64
N LEU A 95 -13.56 -8.41 -7.69
CA LEU A 95 -13.17 -7.01 -7.89
C LEU A 95 -14.40 -6.10 -8.00
N VAL A 96 -15.38 -6.47 -8.82
CA VAL A 96 -16.63 -5.70 -8.98
C VAL A 96 -17.38 -5.60 -7.66
N LEU A 97 -17.57 -6.71 -6.95
CA LEU A 97 -18.21 -6.72 -5.62
C LEU A 97 -17.47 -5.83 -4.62
N LYS A 98 -16.15 -5.86 -4.64
CA LYS A 98 -15.31 -5.03 -3.78
C LYS A 98 -15.45 -3.54 -4.10
N ILE A 99 -15.46 -3.16 -5.39
CA ILE A 99 -15.68 -1.77 -5.80
C ILE A 99 -17.07 -1.31 -5.33
N LEU A 100 -18.12 -2.11 -5.57
CA LEU A 100 -19.48 -1.80 -5.10
C LEU A 100 -19.55 -1.67 -3.57
N LEU A 101 -18.83 -2.52 -2.82
CA LEU A 101 -18.75 -2.41 -1.37
C LEU A 101 -18.10 -1.09 -0.96
N ILE A 102 -16.97 -0.70 -1.56
CA ILE A 102 -16.32 0.58 -1.22
C ILE A 102 -17.24 1.77 -1.58
N GLU A 103 -17.96 1.67 -2.70
CA GLU A 103 -18.97 2.65 -3.11
C GLU A 103 -20.07 2.85 -2.04
N ILE A 104 -20.45 1.78 -1.34
CA ILE A 104 -21.41 1.83 -0.23
C ILE A 104 -20.74 2.35 1.05
N LEU A 105 -19.53 1.88 1.36
CA LEU A 105 -18.84 2.19 2.60
C LEU A 105 -18.44 3.66 2.71
N HIS A 106 -18.01 4.30 1.61
CA HIS A 106 -17.62 5.72 1.69
C HIS A 106 -18.83 6.65 1.86
N ARG A 107 -20.02 6.24 1.41
CA ARG A 107 -21.29 6.96 1.59
C ARG A 107 -21.99 6.65 2.92
N SER A 108 -21.47 5.68 3.66
CA SER A 108 -22.06 5.28 4.93
C SER A 108 -21.86 6.37 6.00
N PRO A 109 -22.87 6.64 6.86
CA PRO A 109 -22.74 7.61 7.93
C PRO A 109 -21.58 7.27 8.88
N THR A 110 -20.80 8.29 9.24
CA THR A 110 -19.69 8.14 10.18
C THR A 110 -20.22 8.17 11.60
N THR A 111 -20.34 7.00 12.23
CA THR A 111 -20.84 6.86 13.61
C THR A 111 -19.70 6.69 14.61
N SER A 112 -19.99 6.95 15.90
CA SER A 112 -19.05 6.65 17.00
C SER A 112 -18.63 5.17 17.02
N GLN A 113 -19.56 4.26 16.69
CA GLN A 113 -19.26 2.83 16.57
C GLN A 113 -18.28 2.55 15.43
N ALA A 114 -18.43 3.21 14.27
CA ALA A 114 -17.49 3.05 13.17
C ALA A 114 -16.08 3.56 13.53
N LYS A 115 -16.00 4.64 14.32
CA LYS A 115 -14.73 5.14 14.85
C LYS A 115 -14.07 4.12 15.78
N GLU A 116 -14.84 3.55 16.72
CA GLU A 116 -14.30 2.57 17.66
C GLU A 116 -13.88 1.29 16.93
N ASP A 117 -14.68 0.81 15.97
CA ASP A 117 -14.31 -0.35 15.12
C ASP A 117 -12.96 -0.13 14.42
N PHE A 118 -12.72 1.07 13.88
CA PHE A 118 -11.45 1.42 13.24
C PHE A 118 -10.29 1.42 14.24
N LEU A 119 -10.49 1.99 15.42
CA LEU A 119 -9.47 2.04 16.48
C LEU A 119 -9.12 0.63 16.98
N THR A 120 -10.11 -0.17 17.36
CA THR A 120 -9.92 -1.55 17.83
C THR A 120 -9.24 -2.40 16.77
N TYR A 121 -9.67 -2.29 15.51
CA TYR A 121 -9.00 -3.00 14.41
C TYR A 121 -7.54 -2.57 14.26
N SER A 122 -7.28 -1.26 14.34
CA SER A 122 -5.92 -0.73 14.23
C SER A 122 -5.01 -1.18 15.36
N GLU A 123 -5.49 -1.16 16.60
CA GLU A 123 -4.76 -1.65 17.77
C GLU A 123 -4.46 -3.15 17.65
N SER A 124 -5.40 -3.94 17.14
CA SER A 124 -5.18 -5.39 16.93
C SER A 124 -4.06 -5.67 15.92
N LYS A 125 -3.96 -4.85 14.85
CA LYS A 125 -2.93 -4.99 13.81
C LYS A 125 -1.55 -4.51 14.25
N TYR A 126 -1.48 -3.65 15.26
CA TYR A 126 -0.24 -3.06 15.76
C TYR A 126 0.02 -3.37 17.23
N HIS A 127 -0.52 -4.48 17.75
CA HIS A 127 -0.44 -4.84 19.17
C HIS A 127 0.99 -4.86 19.74
N SER A 128 2.01 -5.13 18.91
CA SER A 128 3.43 -5.15 19.28
C SER A 128 4.22 -3.91 18.83
N ASP A 129 3.58 -2.93 18.19
CA ASP A 129 4.21 -1.75 17.61
C ASP A 129 3.88 -0.50 18.42
N HIS A 130 4.66 -0.26 19.48
CA HIS A 130 4.41 0.85 20.41
C HIS A 130 4.32 2.22 19.73
N VAL A 131 5.13 2.46 18.70
CA VAL A 131 5.12 3.73 17.93
C VAL A 131 3.77 3.92 17.26
N ARG A 132 3.22 2.88 16.61
CA ARG A 132 1.91 2.98 15.97
C ARG A 132 0.77 2.99 16.97
N LEU A 133 0.88 2.29 18.10
CA LEU A 133 -0.09 2.38 19.19
C LEU A 133 -0.18 3.80 19.75
N ASP A 134 0.94 4.52 19.89
CA ASP A 134 0.93 5.92 20.30
C ASP A 134 0.26 6.84 19.26
N GLN A 135 0.51 6.60 17.97
CA GLN A 135 -0.19 7.31 16.89
C GLN A 135 -1.70 7.05 16.92
N ILE A 136 -2.13 5.81 17.21
CA ILE A 136 -3.55 5.48 17.35
C ILE A 136 -4.17 6.20 18.55
N ARG A 137 -3.45 6.30 19.67
CA ARG A 137 -3.91 7.07 20.86
C ARG A 137 -4.02 8.56 20.55
N GLU A 138 -3.07 9.14 19.81
CA GLU A 138 -3.14 10.53 19.35
C GLU A 138 -4.34 10.74 18.42
N PHE A 139 -4.58 9.81 17.48
CA PHE A 139 -5.74 9.82 16.59
C PHE A 139 -7.04 9.78 17.41
N LYS A 140 -7.16 8.87 18.38
CA LYS A 140 -8.36 8.76 19.23
C LYS A 140 -8.72 10.09 19.89
N LYS A 141 -7.71 10.83 20.37
CA LYS A 141 -7.86 12.11 21.10
C LYS A 141 -8.11 13.33 20.20
N SER A 142 -7.45 13.41 19.04
CA SER A 142 -7.32 14.67 18.28
C SER A 142 -7.84 14.62 16.84
N TYR A 143 -8.28 13.45 16.37
CA TYR A 143 -8.77 13.28 15.01
C TYR A 143 -10.08 14.04 14.75
N ASN A 144 -10.13 14.74 13.61
CA ASN A 144 -11.32 15.38 13.04
C ASN A 144 -11.42 14.97 11.54
N PRO A 145 -12.60 14.61 11.00
CA PRO A 145 -12.81 14.48 9.55
C PRO A 145 -12.09 15.54 8.67
N ASP A 146 -12.08 16.81 9.07
CA ASP A 146 -11.42 17.91 8.33
C ASP A 146 -9.89 17.80 8.26
N ASN A 147 -9.28 16.88 9.01
CA ASN A 147 -7.86 16.57 8.95
C ASN A 147 -7.56 15.14 8.48
N ALA A 148 -8.53 14.44 7.86
CA ALA A 148 -8.37 13.08 7.35
C ALA A 148 -7.15 12.89 6.43
N ILE A 149 -6.95 13.78 5.45
CA ILE A 149 -5.80 13.74 4.55
C ILE A 149 -4.48 13.90 5.32
N LEU A 150 -4.44 14.81 6.30
CA LEU A 150 -3.27 14.95 7.16
C LEU A 150 -2.98 13.65 7.92
N TRP A 151 -3.97 12.95 8.44
CA TRP A 151 -3.73 11.67 9.12
C TRP A 151 -3.31 10.55 8.19
N TYR A 152 -3.83 10.55 6.95
CA TYR A 152 -3.42 9.59 5.93
C TYR A 152 -1.93 9.74 5.59
N THR A 153 -1.44 10.97 5.46
CA THR A 153 -0.04 11.28 5.08
C THR A 153 0.93 11.38 6.27
N LYS A 154 0.47 11.85 7.44
CA LYS A 154 1.27 12.04 8.68
C LYS A 154 1.48 10.73 9.43
N GLY A 155 0.43 9.91 9.50
CA GLY A 155 0.37 8.70 10.29
C GLY A 155 0.58 7.48 9.41
N ASP A 156 1.80 6.94 9.45
CA ASP A 156 2.16 5.70 8.75
C ASP A 156 1.18 4.56 9.06
N PHE A 157 0.56 4.54 10.25
CA PHE A 157 -0.46 3.54 10.59
C PHE A 157 -1.73 3.64 9.73
N ALA A 158 -2.27 4.86 9.49
CA ALA A 158 -3.59 5.04 8.90
C ALA A 158 -3.56 4.72 7.40
N SER A 159 -2.59 5.26 6.66
CA SER A 159 -2.41 4.92 5.25
C SER A 159 -2.02 3.46 5.04
N ARG A 160 -1.22 2.85 5.93
CA ARG A 160 -0.89 1.42 5.82
C ARG A 160 -2.07 0.52 6.07
N ILE A 161 -2.81 0.72 7.17
CA ILE A 161 -4.03 -0.06 7.44
C ILE A 161 -4.99 0.08 6.27
N LEU A 162 -5.27 1.32 5.88
CA LEU A 162 -6.24 1.60 4.85
C LEU A 162 -5.85 0.93 3.54
N ASN A 163 -4.64 1.18 3.03
CA ASN A 163 -4.22 0.64 1.75
C ASN A 163 -4.01 -0.88 1.80
N LYS A 164 -3.52 -1.44 2.91
CA LYS A 164 -3.35 -2.90 3.04
C LYS A 164 -4.70 -3.60 3.05
N THR A 165 -5.66 -3.11 3.84
CA THR A 165 -7.01 -3.67 3.88
C THR A 165 -7.72 -3.50 2.54
N LEU A 166 -7.61 -2.33 1.90
CA LEU A 166 -8.19 -2.07 0.59
C LEU A 166 -7.52 -2.85 -0.55
N ARG A 167 -6.27 -3.30 -0.40
CA ARG A 167 -5.65 -4.24 -1.36
C ARG A 167 -6.09 -5.66 -1.11
N SER A 168 -6.22 -6.03 0.17
CA SER A 168 -6.67 -7.34 0.59
C SER A 168 -8.01 -7.71 -0.03
N TYR A 169 -8.11 -8.98 -0.35
CA TYR A 169 -9.30 -9.61 -0.88
C TYR A 169 -10.36 -9.93 0.21
N ASP A 170 -10.04 -9.63 1.47
CA ASP A 170 -10.89 -9.83 2.64
C ASP A 170 -11.85 -8.64 2.83
N LEU A 171 -13.15 -8.92 2.83
CA LEU A 171 -14.19 -7.90 2.90
C LEU A 171 -14.51 -7.50 4.35
N ASP A 172 -14.33 -8.40 5.32
CA ASP A 172 -14.71 -8.13 6.72
C ASP A 172 -13.93 -6.95 7.32
N PRO A 173 -12.60 -6.83 7.11
CA PRO A 173 -11.85 -5.70 7.61
C PRO A 173 -12.21 -4.38 6.92
N MET A 174 -12.77 -4.41 5.70
CA MET A 174 -13.19 -3.18 5.01
C MET A 174 -14.29 -2.45 5.79
N PHE A 175 -15.21 -3.19 6.42
CA PHE A 175 -16.20 -2.61 7.31
C PHE A 175 -15.55 -1.96 8.54
N LYS A 176 -14.47 -2.52 9.07
CA LYS A 176 -13.77 -1.95 10.24
C LYS A 176 -13.07 -0.64 9.92
N ILE A 177 -12.61 -0.44 8.68
CA ILE A 177 -11.96 0.80 8.26
C ILE A 177 -12.92 1.84 7.63
N ARG A 178 -14.23 1.55 7.56
CA ARG A 178 -15.26 2.40 6.92
C ARG A 178 -15.26 3.84 7.40
N TYR A 179 -15.01 4.06 8.68
CA TYR A 179 -14.96 5.39 9.29
C TYR A 179 -13.89 6.27 8.64
N PHE A 180 -12.69 5.72 8.44
CA PHE A 180 -11.60 6.48 7.85
C PHE A 180 -11.72 6.57 6.32
N ILE A 181 -12.24 5.54 5.64
CA ILE A 181 -12.57 5.59 4.20
C ILE A 181 -13.50 6.78 3.91
N SER A 182 -14.64 6.85 4.61
CA SER A 182 -15.67 7.88 4.36
C SER A 182 -15.14 9.29 4.59
N ASN A 183 -14.41 9.51 5.69
CA ASN A 183 -13.83 10.82 5.99
C ASN A 183 -12.74 11.22 5.00
N LEU A 184 -11.86 10.28 4.62
CA LEU A 184 -10.79 10.56 3.67
C LEU A 184 -11.34 10.87 2.28
N TYR A 185 -12.32 10.10 1.81
CA TYR A 185 -12.99 10.36 0.54
C TYR A 185 -13.70 11.72 0.56
N SER A 186 -14.50 12.01 1.60
CA SER A 186 -15.25 13.27 1.71
C SER A 186 -14.34 14.50 1.75
N HIS A 187 -13.23 14.41 2.48
CA HIS A 187 -12.24 15.48 2.52
C HIS A 187 -11.53 15.62 1.16
N LEU A 188 -11.15 14.52 0.51
CA LEU A 188 -10.53 14.53 -0.82
C LEU A 188 -11.47 15.14 -1.88
N ASP A 189 -12.75 14.77 -1.85
CA ASP A 189 -13.79 15.26 -2.74
C ASP A 189 -14.08 16.76 -2.53
N THR A 190 -14.04 17.22 -1.28
CA THR A 190 -14.11 18.65 -0.96
C THR A 190 -12.93 19.41 -1.55
N LEU A 191 -11.70 18.91 -1.38
CA LEU A 191 -10.52 19.53 -2.00
C LEU A 191 -10.57 19.48 -3.52
N TYR A 192 -11.01 18.36 -4.10
CA TYR A 192 -11.18 18.21 -5.54
C TYR A 192 -12.10 19.30 -6.08
N ARG A 193 -13.30 19.48 -5.50
CA ARG A 193 -14.25 20.52 -5.92
C ARG A 193 -13.68 21.94 -5.78
N LEU A 194 -12.96 22.23 -4.69
CA LEU A 194 -12.34 23.53 -4.48
C LEU A 194 -11.22 23.81 -5.47
N GLN A 195 -10.43 22.79 -5.80
CA GLN A 195 -9.28 22.94 -6.68
C GLN A 195 -9.67 22.84 -8.16
N LEU A 196 -10.77 22.15 -8.50
CA LEU A 196 -11.21 21.89 -9.87
C LEU A 196 -11.08 23.12 -10.78
N PRO A 197 -11.60 24.33 -10.43
CA PRO A 197 -11.48 25.50 -11.29
C PRO A 197 -10.03 25.88 -11.67
N THR A 198 -9.09 25.62 -10.76
CA THR A 198 -7.66 25.99 -10.90
C THR A 198 -6.79 24.84 -11.41
N LEU A 199 -7.07 23.61 -10.97
CA LEU A 199 -6.34 22.40 -11.36
C LEU A 199 -6.55 22.04 -12.84
N LEU A 200 -7.66 22.53 -13.43
CA LEU A 200 -8.01 22.36 -14.84
C LEU A 200 -6.88 22.81 -15.80
N CYS A 201 -6.01 23.74 -15.40
CA CYS A 201 -5.00 24.29 -16.31
C CYS A 201 -3.58 23.71 -16.14
N ASP A 202 -3.21 23.20 -14.97
CA ASP A 202 -1.77 23.08 -14.61
C ASP A 202 -1.23 21.65 -14.47
N ILE A 203 -2.06 20.66 -14.12
CA ILE A 203 -1.57 19.28 -13.90
C ILE A 203 -1.69 18.45 -15.18
N LEU A 204 -0.65 18.52 -16.00
CA LEU A 204 -0.57 17.76 -17.26
C LEU A 204 -0.08 16.32 -17.09
N ARG A 205 0.68 16.05 -16.03
CA ARG A 205 1.31 14.74 -15.78
C ARG A 205 1.46 14.47 -14.29
N LEU A 206 1.25 13.21 -13.91
CA LEU A 206 1.58 12.68 -12.59
C LEU A 206 2.52 11.50 -12.72
N TYR A 207 3.33 11.31 -11.69
CA TYR A 207 4.35 10.28 -11.60
C TYR A 207 4.17 9.48 -10.31
N ARG A 208 4.33 8.16 -10.40
CA ARG A 208 4.35 7.28 -9.22
C ARG A 208 5.46 6.25 -9.35
N GLY A 209 6.38 6.25 -8.38
CA GLY A 209 7.41 5.24 -8.27
C GLY A 209 6.93 4.03 -7.49
N LYS A 210 7.27 2.84 -7.98
CA LYS A 210 7.11 1.59 -7.25
C LYS A 210 8.26 0.63 -7.52
N LEU A 211 8.63 -0.12 -6.49
CA LEU A 211 9.34 -1.37 -6.64
C LEU A 211 8.30 -2.48 -6.71
N ILE A 212 8.20 -3.16 -7.85
CA ILE A 212 7.23 -4.24 -8.08
C ILE A 212 7.93 -5.56 -8.36
N SER A 213 7.20 -6.67 -8.30
CA SER A 213 7.74 -7.98 -8.69
C SER A 213 7.91 -8.07 -10.21
N ARG A 214 8.87 -8.88 -10.66
CA ARG A 214 9.03 -9.19 -12.10
C ARG A 214 7.77 -9.79 -12.70
N LYS A 215 7.08 -10.66 -11.95
CA LYS A 215 5.79 -11.24 -12.34
C LYS A 215 4.71 -10.18 -12.58
N GLU A 216 4.60 -9.21 -11.67
CA GLU A 216 3.66 -8.09 -11.81
C GLU A 216 4.02 -7.20 -13.01
N PHE A 217 5.31 -6.93 -13.22
CA PHE A 217 5.76 -6.18 -14.39
C PHE A 217 5.45 -6.90 -15.71
N GLU A 218 5.77 -8.19 -15.82
CA GLU A 218 5.44 -9.01 -16.99
C GLU A 218 3.93 -9.04 -17.24
N HIS A 219 3.14 -9.09 -16.18
CA HIS A 219 1.69 -8.99 -16.28
C HIS A 219 1.25 -7.63 -16.87
N LEU A 220 1.78 -6.50 -16.35
CA LEU A 220 1.51 -5.16 -16.88
C LEU A 220 1.89 -5.04 -18.37
N CYS A 221 2.99 -5.66 -18.79
CA CYS A 221 3.42 -5.70 -20.20
C CYS A 221 2.44 -6.47 -21.10
N ARG A 222 1.82 -7.55 -20.59
CA ARG A 222 0.86 -8.36 -21.36
C ARG A 222 -0.50 -7.68 -21.54
N ILE A 223 -0.84 -6.75 -20.67
CA ILE A 223 -2.16 -6.07 -20.66
C ILE A 223 -2.12 -4.65 -21.20
N ILE A 224 -1.11 -4.32 -22.02
CA ILE A 224 -1.09 -3.04 -22.73
C ILE A 224 -2.35 -2.92 -23.60
N GLY A 225 -3.02 -1.78 -23.52
CA GLY A 225 -4.28 -1.51 -24.21
C GLY A 225 -5.52 -1.83 -23.40
N THR A 226 -5.42 -2.45 -22.22
CA THR A 226 -6.55 -2.70 -21.32
C THR A 226 -6.74 -1.60 -20.28
N TYR A 227 -7.90 -1.60 -19.63
CA TYR A 227 -8.16 -0.77 -18.45
C TYR A 227 -7.75 -1.50 -17.18
N VAL A 228 -7.21 -0.74 -16.24
CA VAL A 228 -6.93 -1.17 -14.87
C VAL A 228 -7.61 -0.23 -13.90
N ILE A 229 -7.98 -0.73 -12.74
CA ILE A 229 -8.62 0.02 -11.67
C ILE A 229 -7.78 -0.05 -10.40
N THR A 230 -7.73 1.06 -9.66
CA THR A 230 -7.06 1.09 -8.36
C THR A 230 -7.99 0.62 -7.26
N ASN A 231 -7.54 -0.35 -6.46
CA ASN A 231 -8.31 -0.87 -5.32
C ASN A 231 -8.13 -0.06 -4.03
N SER A 232 -7.21 0.90 -4.01
CA SER A 232 -6.81 1.70 -2.84
C SER A 232 -6.53 3.14 -3.26
N PHE A 233 -6.38 4.03 -2.29
CA PHE A 233 -5.92 5.39 -2.57
C PHE A 233 -4.49 5.38 -3.11
N VAL A 234 -4.23 6.24 -4.11
CA VAL A 234 -2.97 6.26 -4.85
C VAL A 234 -2.30 7.61 -4.71
N SER A 235 -1.20 7.65 -3.97
CA SER A 235 -0.29 8.81 -3.96
C SER A 235 0.55 8.87 -5.23
N CYS A 236 0.55 10.03 -5.86
CA CYS A 236 1.38 10.39 -7.00
C CYS A 236 2.11 11.71 -6.70
N SER A 237 3.09 12.06 -7.51
CA SER A 237 3.76 13.36 -7.47
C SER A 237 3.66 14.04 -8.83
N ILE A 238 3.60 15.38 -8.86
CA ILE A 238 3.83 16.15 -10.09
C ILE A 238 5.31 16.14 -10.50
N GLY A 239 6.21 15.82 -9.57
CA GLY A 239 7.66 15.76 -9.79
C GLY A 239 8.14 14.35 -10.13
N GLU A 240 8.67 14.17 -11.33
CA GLU A 240 9.31 12.90 -11.74
C GLU A 240 10.46 12.49 -10.81
N PRO A 241 11.38 13.37 -10.37
CA PRO A 241 12.48 12.98 -9.47
C PRO A 241 12.00 12.40 -8.13
N VAL A 242 10.91 12.96 -7.59
CA VAL A 242 10.27 12.46 -6.36
C VAL A 242 9.77 11.04 -6.58
N ALA A 243 8.97 10.82 -7.63
CA ALA A 243 8.49 9.49 -7.98
C ALA A 243 9.63 8.51 -8.24
N SER A 244 10.69 8.92 -8.94
CA SER A 244 11.86 8.07 -9.15
C SER A 244 12.52 7.62 -7.85
N ALA A 245 12.63 8.48 -6.84
CA ALA A 245 13.15 8.10 -5.52
C ALA A 245 12.28 7.01 -4.86
N PHE A 246 10.96 7.09 -4.99
CA PHE A 246 10.02 6.08 -4.49
C PHE A 246 10.00 4.77 -5.30
N SER A 247 10.62 4.71 -6.48
CA SER A 247 10.70 3.47 -7.28
C SER A 247 11.72 2.46 -6.75
N GLY A 248 12.46 2.82 -5.71
CA GLY A 248 13.60 2.02 -5.22
C GLY A 248 14.73 1.97 -6.24
N LYS A 249 14.87 2.98 -7.12
CA LYS A 249 15.90 2.95 -8.17
C LYS A 249 17.31 2.82 -7.60
N ASP A 250 17.56 3.49 -6.46
CA ASP A 250 18.86 3.59 -5.78
C ASP A 250 19.01 2.55 -4.64
N THR A 251 18.05 1.63 -4.52
CA THR A 251 18.11 0.54 -3.53
C THR A 251 18.59 -0.74 -4.18
N GLU A 252 19.31 -1.59 -3.44
CA GLU A 252 19.64 -2.95 -3.87
C GLU A 252 18.36 -3.75 -4.13
N LYS A 253 18.31 -4.44 -5.27
CA LYS A 253 17.11 -5.16 -5.74
C LYS A 253 17.43 -6.64 -5.82
N SER A 254 16.50 -7.47 -5.37
CA SER A 254 16.55 -8.89 -5.72
C SER A 254 16.28 -9.09 -7.22
N GLU A 255 16.72 -10.22 -7.78
CA GLU A 255 16.52 -10.57 -9.20
C GLU A 255 15.03 -10.57 -9.64
N ASN A 256 14.13 -10.76 -8.67
CA ASN A 256 12.68 -10.81 -8.85
C ASN A 256 11.99 -9.45 -8.67
N GLN A 257 12.74 -8.36 -8.51
CA GLN A 257 12.19 -7.01 -8.35
C GLN A 257 12.59 -6.09 -9.51
N ILE A 258 11.71 -5.15 -9.81
CA ILE A 258 11.93 -4.15 -10.85
C ILE A 258 11.38 -2.79 -10.43
N SER A 259 12.19 -1.76 -10.62
CA SER A 259 11.78 -0.36 -10.40
C SER A 259 10.95 0.12 -11.58
N VAL A 260 9.79 0.67 -11.31
CA VAL A 260 8.88 1.23 -12.30
C VAL A 260 8.48 2.63 -11.88
N VAL A 261 8.40 3.53 -12.87
CA VAL A 261 7.75 4.84 -12.74
C VAL A 261 6.52 4.82 -13.63
N PHE A 262 5.35 4.87 -13.02
CA PHE A 262 4.09 5.08 -13.72
C PHE A 262 4.00 6.55 -14.12
N VAL A 263 3.75 6.82 -15.40
CA VAL A 263 3.51 8.15 -15.95
C VAL A 263 2.05 8.26 -16.34
N ILE A 264 1.28 8.99 -15.55
CA ILE A 264 -0.14 9.23 -15.76
C ILE A 264 -0.27 10.51 -16.56
N LYS A 265 -0.95 10.43 -17.71
CA LYS A 265 -1.19 11.54 -18.62
C LYS A 265 -2.68 11.70 -18.82
N ASN A 266 -3.11 12.94 -19.10
CA ASN A 266 -4.49 13.25 -19.49
C ASN A 266 -5.50 12.72 -18.47
N LEU A 267 -5.41 13.18 -17.22
CA LEU A 267 -6.55 13.05 -16.30
C LEU A 267 -7.72 13.74 -16.99
N ASP A 268 -8.71 12.95 -17.44
CA ASP A 268 -9.81 13.46 -18.26
C ASP A 268 -10.74 14.30 -17.39
N GLN A 269 -10.38 15.57 -17.22
CA GLN A 269 -11.04 16.52 -16.32
C GLN A 269 -12.54 16.70 -16.57
N LYS A 270 -13.05 16.28 -17.73
CA LYS A 270 -14.48 16.35 -18.07
C LYS A 270 -15.25 15.06 -17.75
N ASN A 271 -14.55 13.93 -17.58
CA ASN A 271 -15.14 12.61 -17.35
C ASN A 271 -14.53 11.87 -16.13
N VAL A 272 -13.76 12.52 -15.27
CA VAL A 272 -13.27 11.88 -14.03
C VAL A 272 -14.44 11.67 -13.08
N SER A 273 -14.77 10.41 -12.79
CA SER A 273 -15.80 10.06 -11.80
C SER A 273 -15.29 10.18 -10.36
N GLU A 274 -13.99 9.94 -10.14
CA GLU A 274 -13.40 9.85 -8.80
C GLU A 274 -12.58 11.08 -8.39
N PRO A 275 -12.71 11.56 -7.14
CA PRO A 275 -12.00 12.74 -6.69
C PRO A 275 -10.50 12.50 -6.61
N TYR A 276 -9.74 13.53 -6.96
CA TYR A 276 -8.30 13.62 -6.73
C TYR A 276 -7.94 15.04 -6.31
N ALA A 277 -6.88 15.22 -5.54
CA ALA A 277 -6.48 16.57 -5.14
C ALA A 277 -4.96 16.68 -4.96
N TYR A 278 -4.45 17.88 -5.23
CA TYR A 278 -3.10 18.27 -4.86
C TYR A 278 -3.07 18.61 -3.38
N ILE A 279 -2.18 17.96 -2.61
CA ILE A 279 -2.15 18.01 -1.14
C ILE A 279 -0.79 18.43 -0.55
N PRO A 280 -0.15 19.52 -1.03
CA PRO A 280 1.20 19.92 -0.60
C PRO A 280 1.27 20.34 0.87
N LYS A 281 0.17 20.90 1.41
CA LYS A 281 0.07 21.37 2.80
C LYS A 281 -0.44 20.28 3.76
N GLY A 282 -0.99 19.20 3.20
CA GLY A 282 -1.52 18.06 3.94
C GLY A 282 -0.51 16.92 4.09
N SER A 283 0.51 16.82 3.23
CA SER A 283 1.59 15.84 3.38
C SER A 283 2.56 16.22 4.50
N LYS A 284 3.06 15.22 5.24
CA LYS A 284 4.14 15.39 6.22
C LYS A 284 5.42 15.91 5.57
N ILE A 285 5.59 15.65 4.27
CA ILE A 285 6.75 16.04 3.48
C ILE A 285 6.27 17.06 2.45
N ARG A 286 6.45 18.35 2.78
CA ARG A 286 5.92 19.49 2.01
C ARG A 286 6.46 19.56 0.57
N ASP A 287 7.60 18.93 0.30
CA ASP A 287 8.30 18.99 -0.99
C ASP A 287 7.96 17.85 -1.95
N GLU A 288 7.11 16.90 -1.55
CA GLU A 288 6.72 15.77 -2.43
C GLU A 288 5.76 16.17 -3.55
N CYS A 289 5.15 17.35 -3.43
CA CYS A 289 4.12 17.84 -4.35
C CYS A 289 3.08 16.75 -4.67
N GLU A 290 2.57 16.13 -3.60
CA GLU A 290 1.72 14.95 -3.67
C GLU A 290 0.34 15.29 -4.27
N VAL A 291 -0.11 14.42 -5.17
CA VAL A 291 -1.49 14.35 -5.65
C VAL A 291 -2.05 13.01 -5.23
N LEU A 292 -3.13 13.03 -4.45
CA LEU A 292 -3.81 11.83 -3.99
C LEU A 292 -5.01 11.54 -4.89
N LEU A 293 -5.05 10.33 -5.44
CA LEU A 293 -6.16 9.82 -6.23
C LEU A 293 -6.99 8.86 -5.37
N SER A 294 -8.32 8.94 -5.49
CA SER A 294 -9.21 8.01 -4.81
C SER A 294 -9.04 6.57 -5.33
N PHE A 295 -9.47 5.61 -4.52
CA PHE A 295 -9.77 4.26 -5.00
C PHE A 295 -10.81 4.32 -6.12
N GLY A 296 -10.93 3.24 -6.90
CA GLY A 296 -11.87 3.18 -8.02
C GLY A 296 -11.41 3.92 -9.29
N THR A 297 -10.29 4.65 -9.24
CA THR A 297 -9.78 5.36 -10.42
C THR A 297 -9.38 4.39 -11.53
N LEU A 298 -9.91 4.62 -12.73
CA LEU A 298 -9.64 3.86 -13.94
C LEU A 298 -8.48 4.43 -14.75
N PHE A 299 -7.58 3.57 -15.20
CA PHE A 299 -6.46 3.92 -16.07
C PHE A 299 -6.39 2.99 -17.26
N LYS A 300 -5.97 3.50 -18.42
CA LYS A 300 -5.64 2.67 -19.58
C LYS A 300 -4.12 2.54 -19.71
N ILE A 301 -3.60 1.32 -19.71
CA ILE A 301 -2.16 1.10 -19.93
C ILE A 301 -1.87 1.36 -21.42
N ARG A 302 -1.11 2.41 -21.72
CA ARG A 302 -0.83 2.81 -23.12
C ARG A 302 0.44 2.20 -23.68
N SER A 303 1.48 2.12 -22.87
CA SER A 303 2.80 1.62 -23.30
C SER A 303 3.67 1.34 -22.10
N VAL A 304 4.60 0.40 -22.25
CA VAL A 304 5.72 0.21 -21.33
C VAL A 304 7.01 0.53 -22.09
N LYS A 305 7.92 1.29 -21.46
CA LYS A 305 9.19 1.69 -22.06
C LYS A 305 10.30 1.55 -21.04
N LYS A 306 11.50 1.17 -21.50
CA LYS A 306 12.70 1.25 -20.66
C LYS A 306 13.00 2.73 -20.40
N HIS A 307 13.22 3.07 -19.13
CA HIS A 307 13.65 4.41 -18.78
C HIS A 307 15.15 4.50 -19.07
N GLU A 308 15.53 5.27 -20.08
CA GLU A 308 16.92 5.56 -20.39
C GLU A 308 17.39 6.67 -19.45
N VAL A 309 18.30 6.35 -18.55
CA VAL A 309 18.98 7.35 -17.72
C VAL A 309 19.94 8.10 -18.65
N LYS A 310 19.67 9.38 -18.88
CA LYS A 310 20.65 10.30 -19.50
C LYS A 310 21.62 10.80 -18.44
#